data_AF-A0A3N5I1S0-F1
#
_entry.id   AF-A0A3N5I1S0-F1
#
_cell.length_a   1.000
_cell.length_b   1.000
_cell.length_c   1.000
_cell.angle_alpha   90.00
_cell.angle_beta   90.00
_cell.angle_gamma   90.00
#
_symmetry.space_group_name_H-M   'P 1'
#
loop_
_entity.id
_entity.type
_entity.pdbx_description
1 polymer ?
#
loop_
_entity_poly.entity_id
_entity_poly.type
_entity_poly.pdbx_seq_one_letter_code
_entity_poly.pdbx_strand_id
1 'polypeptide(L)' 'MGDVSDPSGRHTAAGVHSNGDWWPNQLNLRILHQNSPMGNPMGQDFDYAEEFKTLDLEALKTDIKVLLT' A
#
# COMPACT_ATOMS: atom_id res chain seq x y z
N MET A 1 -15.98 -11.35 23.70
CA MET A 1 -16.47 -9.99 23.98
C MET A 1 -15.24 -9.13 24.19
N GLY A 2 -14.71 -8.52 23.13
CA GLY A 2 -13.50 -7.72 23.17
C GLY A 2 -13.85 -6.26 23.38
N ASP A 3 -13.10 -5.58 24.24
CA ASP A 3 -13.23 -4.17 24.58
C ASP A 3 -13.14 -3.30 23.31
N VAL A 4 -14.24 -2.60 22.99
CA VAL A 4 -14.30 -1.70 21.83
C VAL A 4 -13.82 -0.33 22.30
N SER A 5 -12.60 0.02 21.92
CA SER A 5 -11.96 1.27 22.34
C SER A 5 -12.80 2.48 21.91
N ASP A 6 -13.01 3.43 22.82
CA ASP A 6 -13.81 4.65 22.63
C ASP A 6 -13.36 5.46 21.39
N PRO A 7 -14.25 5.68 20.39
CA PRO A 7 -13.93 6.43 19.17
C PRO A 7 -13.72 7.94 19.41
N SER A 8 -14.08 8.45 20.60
CA SER A 8 -14.14 9.89 20.91
C SER A 8 -12.77 10.59 21.01
N GLY A 9 -11.66 9.84 21.00
CA GLY A 9 -10.30 10.38 21.18
C GLY A 9 -9.42 10.46 19.93
N ARG A 10 -9.92 10.12 18.73
CA ARG A 10 -9.08 10.00 17.52
C ARG A 10 -9.26 11.19 16.58
N HIS A 11 -8.32 12.15 16.61
CA HIS A 11 -8.30 13.35 15.76
C HIS A 11 -7.77 13.12 14.32
N THR A 12 -7.70 11.87 13.87
CA THR A 12 -7.31 11.52 12.50
C THR A 12 -8.40 10.66 11.86
N ALA A 13 -8.66 10.85 10.56
CA ALA A 13 -9.66 10.08 9.82
C ALA A 13 -9.42 8.55 9.88
N ALA A 14 -8.22 8.12 10.26
CA ALA A 14 -7.82 6.73 10.49
C ALA A 14 -8.46 6.08 11.73
N GLY A 15 -9.30 6.79 12.50
CA GLY A 15 -9.87 6.30 13.76
C GLY A 15 -11.39 6.39 13.89
N VAL A 16 -12.09 6.91 12.88
CA VAL A 16 -13.55 7.08 12.86
C VAL A 16 -14.19 5.78 12.38
N HIS A 17 -15.32 5.39 12.98
CA HIS A 17 -16.09 4.22 12.54
C HIS A 17 -16.43 4.35 11.05
N SER A 18 -15.99 3.35 10.28
CA SER A 18 -16.25 3.20 8.86
C SER A 18 -17.59 2.50 8.63
N ASN A 19 -18.11 2.54 7.41
CA ASN A 19 -19.31 1.77 7.04
C ASN A 19 -19.16 0.27 7.34
N GLY A 20 -17.95 -0.28 7.28
CA GLY A 20 -17.68 -1.68 7.61
C GLY A 20 -17.88 -2.01 9.09
N ASP A 21 -17.70 -1.04 9.98
CA ASP A 21 -17.92 -1.22 11.42
C ASP A 21 -19.41 -1.28 11.76
N TRP A 22 -20.26 -0.60 10.98
CA TRP A 22 -21.72 -0.62 11.12
C TRP A 22 -22.38 -1.82 10.43
N TRP A 23 -21.83 -2.27 9.30
CA TRP A 23 -22.33 -3.42 8.54
C TRP A 23 -21.20 -4.45 8.28
N PRO A 24 -20.85 -5.27 9.27
CA PRO A 24 -19.69 -6.17 9.19
C PRO A 24 -19.82 -7.26 8.11
N ASN A 25 -21.04 -7.58 7.67
CA ASN A 25 -21.31 -8.59 6.63
C ASN A 25 -21.57 -7.97 5.25
N GLN A 26 -21.33 -6.67 5.06
CA GLN A 26 -21.52 -6.01 3.77
C GLN A 26 -20.48 -6.51 2.76
N LEU A 27 -20.92 -6.78 1.52
CA LEU A 27 -20.03 -7.17 0.44
C LEU A 27 -18.98 -6.07 0.18
N ASN A 28 -17.70 -6.44 0.30
CA ASN A 28 -16.59 -5.50 0.14
C ASN A 28 -16.20 -5.34 -1.34
N LEU A 29 -16.69 -4.27 -1.98
CA LEU A 29 -16.33 -3.92 -3.36
C LEU A 29 -14.92 -3.31 -3.49
N ARG A 30 -14.24 -3.01 -2.37
CA ARG A 30 -12.93 -2.36 -2.39
C ARG A 30 -11.84 -3.19 -3.06
N ILE A 31 -12.05 -4.49 -3.13
CA ILE A 31 -11.14 -5.42 -3.81
C ILE A 31 -11.06 -5.18 -5.31
N LEU A 32 -12.14 -4.69 -5.93
CA LEU A 32 -12.22 -4.56 -7.39
C LEU A 32 -11.44 -3.37 -7.95
N HIS A 33 -11.03 -2.43 -7.10
CA HIS A 33 -10.31 -1.21 -7.49
C HIS A 33 -8.99 -1.05 -6.72
N GLN A 34 -8.45 -2.15 -6.21
CA GLN A 34 -7.10 -2.17 -5.64
C GLN A 34 -6.07 -1.82 -6.72
N ASN A 35 -5.04 -1.07 -6.34
CA ASN A 35 -3.94 -0.64 -7.23
C ASN A 35 -4.41 0.06 -8.51
N SER A 36 -5.44 0.91 -8.39
CA SER A 36 -5.92 1.71 -9.52
C SER A 36 -4.76 2.51 -10.17
N PRO A 37 -4.69 2.59 -11.51
CA PRO A 37 -3.67 3.37 -12.22
C PRO A 37 -3.61 4.83 -11.80
N MET A 38 -4.71 5.41 -11.31
CA MET A 38 -4.73 6.78 -10.78
C MET A 38 -3.88 6.97 -9.52
N GLY A 39 -3.67 5.89 -8.75
CA GLY A 39 -2.81 5.90 -7.57
C GLY A 39 -1.37 5.51 -7.85
N ASN A 40 -1.02 5.17 -9.10
CA ASN A 40 0.34 4.79 -9.48
C ASN A 40 1.18 6.05 -9.75
N PRO A 41 2.24 6.32 -8.96
CA PRO A 41 3.11 7.48 -9.18
C PRO A 41 4.02 7.34 -10.39
N MET A 42 4.22 6.12 -10.92
CA MET A 42 5.13 5.86 -12.04
C MET A 42 4.54 6.24 -13.40
N GLY A 43 3.24 6.53 -13.47
CA GLY A 43 2.54 6.84 -14.73
C GLY A 43 2.08 5.59 -15.49
N GLN A 44 1.28 5.79 -16.55
CA GLN A 44 0.69 4.70 -17.33
C GLN A 44 1.68 4.05 -18.30
N ASP A 45 2.68 4.80 -18.75
CA ASP A 45 3.62 4.36 -19.79
C ASP A 45 4.88 3.69 -19.22
N PHE A 46 4.98 3.55 -17.90
CA PHE A 46 6.16 2.98 -17.24
C PHE A 46 6.16 1.45 -17.30
N ASP A 47 7.19 0.88 -17.92
CA ASP A 47 7.43 -0.57 -17.98
C ASP A 47 8.60 -0.98 -17.08
N TYR A 48 8.26 -1.53 -15.91
CA TYR A 48 9.27 -2.02 -14.96
C TYR A 48 10.18 -3.11 -15.55
N ALA A 49 9.67 -3.97 -16.43
CA ALA A 49 10.44 -5.08 -16.96
C ALA A 49 11.51 -4.60 -17.94
N GLU A 50 11.23 -3.56 -18.73
CA GLU A 50 12.22 -2.95 -19.61
C GLU A 50 13.28 -2.18 -18.81
N GLU A 51 12.85 -1.35 -17.86
CA GLU A 51 13.78 -0.58 -17.02
C GLU A 51 14.72 -1.50 -16.22
N PHE A 52 14.20 -2.60 -15.67
CA PHE A 52 15.01 -3.56 -14.92
C PHE A 52 16.10 -4.23 -15.78
N LYS A 53 15.89 -4.41 -17.09
CA LYS A 53 16.92 -4.99 -17.97
C LYS A 53 18.10 -4.05 -18.19
N THR A 54 17.88 -2.74 -18.09
CA THR A 54 18.94 -1.73 -18.24
C THR A 54 19.76 -1.54 -16.95
N LEU A 55 19.31 -2.12 -15.83
CA LEU A 55 19.93 -1.97 -14.52
C LEU A 55 21.25 -2.75 -14.42
N ASP A 56 22.29 -2.11 -13.90
CA ASP A 56 23.56 -2.78 -13.58
C ASP A 56 23.42 -3.61 -12.29
N LEU A 57 23.24 -4.92 -12.49
CA LEU A 57 23.06 -5.87 -11.39
C LEU A 57 24.35 -6.10 -10.60
N GLU A 58 25.53 -5.94 -11.19
CA GLU A 58 26.80 -6.20 -10.51
C GLU A 58 27.18 -5.03 -9.60
N ALA A 59 26.95 -3.80 -10.06
CA ALA A 59 27.02 -2.60 -9.22
C ALA A 59 26.03 -2.69 -8.05
N LEU A 60 24.76 -3.00 -8.33
CA LEU A 60 23.71 -3.09 -7.30
C LEU A 60 24.06 -4.10 -6.19
N LYS A 61 24.51 -5.30 -6.56
CA LYS A 61 24.91 -6.32 -5.59
C LYS A 61 26.10 -5.89 -4.74
N THR A 62 27.02 -5.13 -5.32
CA THR A 62 28.19 -4.60 -4.61
C THR A 62 27.76 -3.54 -3.61
N ASP A 63 26.92 -2.59 -4.03
CA ASP A 63 26.39 -1.53 -3.16
C ASP A 63 25.60 -2.10 -1.98
N ILE A 64 24.77 -3.13 -2.20
CA ILE A 64 24.04 -3.81 -1.12
C ILE A 64 25.01 -4.44 -0.11
N LYS A 65 26.09 -5.09 -0.58
CA LYS A 65 27.09 -5.69 0.32
C LYS A 65 27.83 -4.65 1.15
N VAL A 66 28.17 -3.51 0.55
CA VAL A 66 28.81 -2.40 1.25
C VAL A 66 27.87 -1.78 2.28
N LEU A 67 26.58 -1.61 1.97
CA LEU A 67 25.60 -1.04 2.90
C LEU A 67 25.37 -1.92 4.14
N LEU A 68 25.47 -3.24 3.98
CA LEU A 68 25.24 -4.21 5.06
C LEU A 68 26.45 -4.41 5.98
N THR A 69 27.59 -3.76 5.69
CA THR A 69 28.82 -3.79 6.51
C THR A 69 29.09 -2.44 7.15
#